data_AF-E2BCG1-F1
#
_entry.id   AF-E2BCG1-F1
#
_cell.length_a   1.000
_cell.length_b   1.000
_cell.length_c   1.000
_cell.angle_alpha   90.00
_cell.angle_beta   90.00
_cell.angle_gamma   90.00
#
_symmetry.space_group_name_H-M   'P 1'
#
loop_
_entity.id
_entity.type
_entity.pdbx_description
1 polymer ?
#
loop_
_entity_poly.entity_id
_entity_poly.type
_entity_poly.pdbx_seq_one_letter_code
_entity_poly.pdbx_strand_id
1 'polypeptide(L)'
;SRAAVSTVMKAHTKHGKTTSVKRRSGCNTTLIDRDRRILKRIMAKQYKTTAAKVAEFNSHLNNPVSTKTVRRELHKSNIYGKATISKPFITDANAKLRKKWCHDHKTWTIDDWKNIVWSDESSFTLFPTNGR
;
A
#
# COMPACT_ATOMS: atom_id res chain seq x y z
N SER A 1 41.78 4.73 -19.26
CA SER A 1 43.20 4.92 -18.90
C SER A 1 43.95 3.60 -19.02
N ARG A 2 45.27 3.60 -19.31
CA ARG A 2 46.09 2.37 -19.40
C ARG A 2 46.01 1.48 -18.14
N ALA A 3 45.90 2.11 -16.96
CA ALA A 3 45.74 1.43 -15.67
C ALA A 3 44.46 0.59 -15.57
N ALA A 4 43.32 1.11 -16.06
CA ALA A 4 42.07 0.36 -16.06
C ALA A 4 42.15 -0.90 -16.94
N VAL A 5 42.72 -0.79 -18.14
CA VAL A 5 42.91 -1.92 -19.07
C VAL A 5 43.79 -3.00 -18.46
N SER A 6 44.93 -2.63 -17.88
CA SER A 6 45.82 -3.57 -17.18
C SER A 6 45.11 -4.31 -16.02
N THR A 7 44.26 -3.60 -15.28
CA THR A 7 43.51 -4.17 -14.15
C THR A 7 42.46 -5.18 -14.61
N VAL A 8 41.71 -4.85 -15.66
CA VAL A 8 40.71 -5.75 -16.25
C VAL A 8 41.36 -6.99 -16.86
N MET A 9 42.48 -6.85 -17.57
CA MET A 9 43.21 -7.97 -18.16
C MET A 9 43.74 -8.95 -17.10
N LYS A 10 44.31 -8.44 -15.99
CA LYS A 10 44.76 -9.28 -14.86
C LYS A 10 43.61 -10.04 -14.21
N ALA A 11 42.45 -9.41 -14.04
CA ALA A 11 41.26 -10.05 -13.48
C ALA A 11 40.71 -11.14 -14.41
N HIS A 12 40.73 -10.89 -15.73
CA HIS A 12 40.32 -11.85 -16.74
C HIS A 12 41.22 -13.08 -16.78
N THR A 13 42.55 -12.91 -16.77
CA THR A 13 43.50 -14.05 -16.77
C THR A 13 43.44 -14.89 -15.50
N LYS A 14 43.20 -14.28 -14.33
CA LYS A 14 43.16 -15.02 -13.04
C LYS A 14 41.81 -15.65 -12.73
N HIS A 15 40.71 -15.02 -13.15
CA HIS A 15 39.37 -15.38 -12.69
C HIS A 15 38.34 -15.52 -13.83
N GLY A 16 38.73 -15.34 -15.10
CA GLY A 16 37.83 -15.41 -16.25
C GLY A 16 36.74 -14.34 -16.28
N LYS A 17 36.90 -13.25 -15.51
CA LYS A 17 35.86 -12.22 -15.32
C LYS A 17 36.33 -10.86 -15.84
N THR A 18 35.48 -10.25 -16.67
CA THR A 18 35.69 -8.90 -17.24
C THR A 18 35.01 -7.80 -16.40
N THR A 19 34.14 -8.19 -15.46
CA THR A 19 33.36 -7.27 -14.63
C THR A 19 33.72 -7.39 -13.16
N SER A 20 33.67 -6.26 -12.43
CA SER A 20 33.88 -6.24 -10.99
C SER A 20 32.68 -6.86 -10.27
N VAL A 21 32.88 -7.98 -9.59
CA VAL A 21 31.90 -8.63 -8.71
C VAL A 21 31.67 -7.83 -7.41
N LYS A 22 32.58 -6.91 -7.08
CA LYS A 22 32.51 -6.15 -5.83
C LYS A 22 31.33 -5.17 -5.87
N ARG A 23 30.30 -5.45 -5.06
CA ARG A 23 29.23 -4.49 -4.78
C ARG A 23 29.84 -3.28 -4.10
N ARG A 24 29.59 -2.08 -4.65
CA ARG A 24 29.89 -0.83 -3.94
C ARG A 24 28.97 -0.77 -2.72
N SER A 25 29.54 -0.50 -1.55
CA SER A 25 28.76 -0.14 -0.38
C SER A 25 27.99 1.14 -0.71
N GLY A 26 26.66 1.05 -0.70
CA GLY A 26 25.81 2.21 -0.90
C GLY A 26 25.91 3.20 0.26
N CYS A 27 25.18 4.32 0.15
CA CYS A 27 24.99 5.23 1.26
C CYS A 27 24.22 4.53 2.39
N ASN A 28 24.67 4.73 3.63
CA ASN A 28 23.99 4.20 4.81
C ASN A 28 22.55 4.71 4.86
N THR A 29 21.59 3.81 5.12
CA THR A 29 20.17 4.20 5.22
C THR A 29 19.95 5.02 6.47
N THR A 30 19.24 6.15 6.35
CA THR A 30 18.93 7.04 7.49
C THR A 30 18.01 6.41 8.54
N LEU A 31 17.26 5.36 8.18
CA LEU A 31 16.34 4.67 9.07
C LEU A 31 16.88 3.29 9.48
N ILE A 32 16.80 3.01 10.78
CA ILE A 32 17.14 1.72 11.40
C ILE A 32 15.91 0.80 11.34
N ASP A 33 16.08 -0.51 11.48
CA ASP A 33 14.99 -1.48 11.48
C ASP A 33 13.92 -1.24 12.57
N ARG A 34 14.29 -0.60 13.69
CA ARG A 34 13.33 -0.14 14.70
C ARG A 34 12.38 0.90 14.10
N ASP A 35 12.90 1.90 13.42
CA ASP A 35 12.13 2.98 12.81
C ASP A 35 11.22 2.46 11.70
N ARG A 36 11.71 1.51 10.89
CA ARG A 36 10.90 0.82 9.88
C ARG A 36 9.69 0.11 10.47
N ARG A 37 9.85 -0.53 11.64
CA ARG A 37 8.73 -1.19 12.36
C ARG A 37 7.72 -0.18 12.89
N ILE A 38 8.18 0.93 13.45
CA ILE A 38 7.32 2.02 13.93
C ILE A 38 6.53 2.61 12.76
N LEU A 39 7.21 2.90 11.64
CA LEU A 39 6.58 3.41 10.43
C LEU A 39 5.46 2.49 9.93
N LYS A 40 5.72 1.17 9.87
CA LYS A 40 4.69 0.17 9.46
C LYS A 40 3.50 0.14 10.43
N ARG A 41 3.73 0.27 11.73
CA ARG A 41 2.67 0.31 12.75
C ARG A 41 1.79 1.56 12.59
N ILE A 42 2.39 2.73 12.40
CA ILE A 42 1.66 3.99 12.17
C ILE A 42 0.81 3.88 10.90
N MET A 43 1.36 3.30 9.82
CA MET A 43 0.61 3.08 8.58
C MET A 43 -0.55 2.11 8.73
N ALA A 44 -0.43 1.07 9.56
CA ALA A 44 -1.47 0.07 9.76
C ALA A 44 -2.68 0.60 10.57
N LYS A 45 -2.44 1.55 11.49
CA LYS A 45 -3.47 2.08 12.40
C LYS A 45 -4.48 2.99 11.69
N GLN A 46 -4.06 3.71 10.64
CA GLN A 46 -4.91 4.68 9.94
C GLN A 46 -4.66 4.65 8.43
N TYR A 47 -5.72 4.69 7.62
CA TYR A 47 -5.63 4.67 6.15
C TYR A 47 -5.53 6.07 5.50
N LYS A 48 -5.57 7.16 6.28
CA LYS A 48 -5.64 8.55 5.76
C LYS A 48 -4.27 9.25 5.64
N THR A 49 -4.30 10.54 5.30
CA THR A 49 -3.28 11.38 4.64
C THR A 49 -1.82 11.18 5.08
N THR A 50 -0.92 11.10 4.08
CA THR A 50 0.52 10.86 4.25
C THR A 50 1.25 11.93 5.07
N ALA A 51 0.80 13.19 5.04
CA ALA A 51 1.49 14.30 5.70
C ALA A 51 1.40 14.21 7.24
N ALA A 52 0.21 13.98 7.80
CA ALA A 52 0.02 13.84 9.25
C ALA A 52 0.81 12.65 9.81
N LYS A 53 0.85 11.55 9.05
CA LYS A 53 1.63 10.36 9.42
C LYS A 53 3.14 10.59 9.42
N VAL A 54 3.65 11.44 8.53
CA VAL A 54 5.07 11.79 8.50
C VAL A 54 5.41 12.65 9.72
N ALA A 55 4.52 13.55 10.14
CA ALA A 55 4.71 14.33 11.37
C ALA A 55 4.69 13.42 12.62
N GLU A 56 3.72 12.52 12.73
CA GLU A 56 3.66 11.52 13.80
C GLU A 56 4.91 10.60 13.79
N PHE A 57 5.36 10.17 12.62
CA PHE A 57 6.57 9.36 12.52
C PHE A 57 7.82 10.14 12.95
N ASN A 58 7.92 11.42 12.57
CA ASN A 58 9.06 12.26 12.92
C ASN A 58 9.14 12.59 14.41
N SER A 59 8.03 12.56 15.17
CA SER A 59 8.06 12.76 16.63
C SER A 59 8.79 11.63 17.37
N HIS A 60 8.85 10.44 16.77
CA HIS A 60 9.57 9.29 17.31
C HIS A 60 11.05 9.24 16.92
N LEU A 61 11.52 10.17 16.09
CA LEU A 61 12.89 10.21 15.59
C LEU A 61 13.67 11.39 16.17
N ASN A 62 14.94 11.17 16.49
CA ASN A 62 15.86 12.25 16.88
C ASN A 62 16.19 13.17 15.70
N ASN A 63 16.20 12.62 14.49
CA ASN A 63 16.45 13.37 13.26
C ASN A 63 15.21 13.27 12.37
N PRO A 64 14.51 14.40 12.10
CA PRO A 64 13.30 14.38 11.29
C PRO A 64 13.63 14.00 9.85
N VAL A 65 12.73 13.23 9.24
CA VAL A 65 12.91 12.67 7.91
C VAL A 65 11.92 13.30 6.94
N SER A 66 12.36 13.52 5.70
CA SER A 66 11.51 14.09 4.65
C SER A 66 10.37 13.15 4.26
N THR A 67 9.26 13.72 3.79
CA THR A 67 8.14 12.95 3.22
C THR A 67 8.56 12.06 2.05
N LYS A 68 9.56 12.49 1.26
CA LYS A 68 10.12 11.71 0.14
C LYS A 68 10.82 10.45 0.64
N THR A 69 11.60 10.55 1.71
CA THR A 69 12.29 9.40 2.30
C THR A 69 11.29 8.40 2.89
N VAL A 70 10.28 8.88 3.63
CA VAL A 70 9.21 8.02 4.15
C VAL A 70 8.49 7.28 3.02
N ARG A 71 8.12 7.98 1.94
CA ARG A 71 7.49 7.36 0.76
C ARG A 71 8.35 6.27 0.13
N ARG A 72 9.65 6.51 -0.05
CA ARG A 72 10.60 5.52 -0.61
C ARG A 72 10.65 4.26 0.26
N GLU A 73 10.67 4.41 1.57
CA GLU A 73 10.71 3.29 2.52
C GLU A 73 9.39 2.50 2.56
N LEU A 74 8.26 3.17 2.39
CA LEU A 74 6.97 2.52 2.20
C LEU A 74 6.92 1.70 0.90
N HIS A 75 7.41 2.27 -0.21
CA HIS A 75 7.47 1.55 -1.49
C HIS A 75 8.41 0.34 -1.43
N LYS A 76 9.56 0.44 -0.73
CA LYS A 76 10.43 -0.72 -0.46
C LYS A 76 9.71 -1.83 0.32
N SER A 77 8.75 -1.45 1.16
CA SER A 77 7.88 -2.38 1.89
C SER A 77 6.61 -2.77 1.13
N ASN A 78 6.53 -2.46 -0.17
CA ASN A 78 5.38 -2.73 -1.04
C ASN A 78 4.06 -2.04 -0.61
N ILE A 79 4.15 -0.91 0.08
CA ILE A 79 3.00 -0.10 0.52
C ILE A 79 2.85 1.10 -0.39
N TYR A 80 1.70 1.20 -1.04
CA TYR A 80 1.36 2.27 -1.99
C TYR A 80 0.08 2.98 -1.58
N GLY A 81 -0.02 4.26 -1.93
CA GLY A 81 -1.28 4.99 -1.82
C GLY A 81 -2.30 4.44 -2.81
N LYS A 82 -3.55 4.28 -2.37
CA LYS A 82 -4.69 3.91 -3.21
C LYS A 82 -5.85 4.86 -2.94
N ALA A 83 -6.60 5.22 -3.99
CA ALA A 83 -7.86 5.93 -3.82
C ALA A 83 -8.87 5.00 -3.14
N THR A 84 -9.53 5.50 -2.10
CA THR A 84 -10.61 4.77 -1.42
C THR A 84 -11.90 4.90 -2.24
N ILE A 85 -12.57 3.79 -2.51
CA ILE A 85 -13.91 3.80 -3.10
C ILE A 85 -14.89 4.31 -2.04
N SER A 86 -15.74 5.29 -2.40
CA SER A 86 -16.82 5.75 -1.52
C SER A 86 -17.81 4.61 -1.29
N LYS A 87 -18.10 4.31 -0.03
CA LYS A 87 -19.08 3.29 0.35
C LYS A 87 -20.25 3.98 1.04
N PRO A 88 -21.50 3.53 0.81
CA PRO A 88 -22.62 4.04 1.57
C PRO A 88 -22.40 3.75 3.06
N PHE A 89 -22.80 4.71 3.90
CA PHE A 89 -22.75 4.53 5.33
C PHE A 89 -23.78 3.46 5.76
N ILE A 90 -23.34 2.49 6.56
CA ILE A 90 -24.20 1.43 7.10
C ILE A 90 -24.16 1.57 8.62
N THR A 91 -25.32 1.70 9.24
CA THR A 91 -25.45 1.73 10.70
C THR A 91 -25.12 0.36 11.30
N ASP A 92 -24.69 0.33 12.56
CA ASP A 92 -24.38 -0.94 13.25
C ASP A 92 -25.57 -1.90 13.31
N ALA A 93 -26.79 -1.35 13.44
CA ALA A 93 -28.03 -2.12 13.39
C ALA A 93 -28.22 -2.79 12.01
N ASN A 94 -28.10 -2.01 10.93
CA ASN A 94 -28.24 -2.53 9.57
C ASN A 94 -27.13 -3.54 9.23
N ALA A 95 -25.91 -3.33 9.70
CA ALA A 95 -24.82 -4.28 9.52
C ALA A 95 -25.11 -5.64 10.17
N LYS A 96 -25.66 -5.64 11.40
CA LYS A 96 -26.09 -6.87 12.10
C LYS A 96 -27.21 -7.58 11.36
N LEU A 97 -28.23 -6.84 10.92
CA LEU A 97 -29.37 -7.40 10.17
C LEU A 97 -28.92 -8.03 8.85
N ARG A 98 -28.09 -7.31 8.07
CA ARG A 98 -27.52 -7.83 6.82
C ARG A 98 -26.70 -9.11 7.06
N LYS A 99 -25.85 -9.12 8.08
CA LYS A 99 -25.05 -10.30 8.44
C LYS A 99 -25.93 -11.49 8.81
N LYS A 100 -26.96 -11.27 9.62
CA LYS A 100 -27.92 -12.31 10.00
C LYS A 100 -28.63 -12.86 8.77
N TRP A 101 -29.17 -11.98 7.93
CA TRP A 101 -29.86 -12.36 6.70
C TRP A 101 -28.98 -13.24 5.80
N CYS A 102 -27.71 -12.85 5.57
CA CYS A 102 -26.78 -13.67 4.79
C CYS A 102 -26.49 -15.04 5.43
N HIS A 103 -26.51 -15.14 6.76
CA HIS A 103 -26.30 -16.41 7.45
C HIS A 103 -27.52 -17.32 7.31
N ASP A 104 -28.71 -16.78 7.54
CA ASP A 104 -29.98 -17.49 7.46
C ASP A 104 -30.22 -18.03 6.04
N HIS A 105 -29.74 -17.34 5.01
CA HIS A 105 -29.91 -17.70 3.60
C HIS A 105 -28.67 -18.38 2.99
N LYS A 106 -27.67 -18.74 3.80
CA LYS A 106 -26.40 -19.32 3.32
C LYS A 106 -26.59 -20.67 2.61
N THR A 107 -27.56 -21.46 3.04
CA THR A 107 -27.85 -22.81 2.53
C THR A 107 -28.94 -22.83 1.46
N TRP A 108 -29.42 -21.67 1.04
CA TRP A 108 -30.49 -21.58 0.04
C TRP A 108 -30.02 -22.11 -1.31
N THR A 109 -30.86 -22.95 -1.90
CA THR A 109 -30.65 -23.52 -3.23
C THR A 109 -31.13 -22.56 -4.31
N ILE A 110 -30.79 -22.86 -5.57
CA ILE A 110 -31.22 -22.04 -6.71
C ILE A 110 -32.75 -21.93 -6.76
N ASP A 111 -33.47 -22.99 -6.42
CA ASP A 111 -34.93 -22.98 -6.44
C ASP A 111 -35.52 -22.10 -5.32
N ASP A 112 -34.86 -22.01 -4.17
CA ASP A 112 -35.24 -21.07 -3.11
C ASP A 112 -35.05 -19.61 -3.56
N TRP A 113 -33.95 -19.31 -4.27
CA TRP A 113 -33.69 -17.98 -4.82
C TRP A 113 -34.70 -17.56 -5.90
N LYS A 114 -35.18 -18.52 -6.71
CA LYS A 114 -36.21 -18.26 -7.73
C LYS A 114 -37.55 -17.78 -7.14
N ASN A 115 -37.80 -18.10 -5.87
CA ASN A 115 -39.01 -17.67 -5.19
C ASN A 115 -38.93 -16.23 -4.65
N ILE A 116 -37.77 -15.57 -4.71
CA ILE A 116 -37.63 -14.17 -4.31
C ILE A 116 -37.83 -13.23 -5.51
N VAL A 117 -38.74 -12.28 -5.36
CA VAL A 117 -38.87 -11.12 -6.24
C VAL A 117 -38.16 -9.93 -5.62
N TRP A 118 -37.24 -9.32 -6.37
CA TRP A 118 -36.52 -8.13 -5.97
C TRP A 118 -37.11 -6.91 -6.68
N SER A 119 -37.41 -5.85 -5.93
CA SER A 119 -37.78 -4.56 -6.49
C SER A 119 -36.83 -3.49 -5.97
N ASP A 120 -36.40 -2.60 -6.86
CA ASP A 120 -35.60 -1.42 -6.53
C ASP A 120 -36.12 -0.23 -7.34
N GLU A 121 -35.97 0.98 -6.79
CA GLU A 121 -36.35 2.22 -7.45
C GLU A 121 -35.09 2.96 -7.89
N SER A 122 -34.99 3.26 -9.18
CA SER A 122 -33.92 4.07 -9.74
C SER A 122 -34.46 5.40 -10.24
N SER A 123 -33.80 6.49 -9.89
CA SER A 123 -34.14 7.83 -10.38
C SER A 123 -33.45 8.10 -11.72
N PHE A 124 -34.22 8.40 -12.77
CA PHE A 124 -33.71 8.81 -14.06
C PHE A 124 -34.00 10.30 -14.28
N THR A 125 -32.97 11.08 -14.58
CA THR A 125 -33.10 12.52 -14.85
C THR A 125 -32.86 12.80 -16.33
N LEU A 126 -33.79 13.51 -16.98
CA LEU A 126 -33.71 13.88 -18.40
C LEU A 126 -32.62 14.91 -18.71
N PHE A 127 -32.23 15.71 -17.71
CA PHE A 127 -31.19 16.73 -17.83
C PHE A 127 -30.06 16.46 -16.84
N PRO A 128 -28.80 16.79 -17.18
CA PRO A 128 -27.69 16.65 -16.25
C PRO A 128 -27.95 17.56 -15.06
N THR A 129 -28.05 16.98 -13.87
CA THR A 129 -27.86 17.76 -12.65
C THR A 129 -26.37 18.07 -12.54
N ASN A 130 -26.01 19.31 -12.17
CA ASN A 130 -24.62 19.66 -11.89
C ASN A 130 -24.17 18.91 -10.62
N GLY A 131 -23.80 17.63 -10.80
CA GLY A 131 -23.34 16.74 -9.76
C GLY A 131 -21.85 16.94 -9.51
N ARG A 132 -21.52 17.34 -8.29
CA ARG A 132 -20.22 17.01 -7.68
C ARG A 132 -20.20 15.54 -7.28
#